data_AF-A0A1F5NTQ2-F1
#
_entry.id   AF-A0A1F5NTQ2-F1
#
_cell.length_a   1.000
_cell.length_b   1.000
_cell.length_c   1.000
_cell.angle_alpha   90.00
_cell.angle_beta   90.00
_cell.angle_gamma   90.00
#
_symmetry.space_group_name_H-M   'P 1'
#
loop_
_entity.id
_entity.type
_entity.pdbx_description
1 polymer ?
#
loop_
_entity_poly.entity_id
_entity_poly.type
_entity_poly.pdbx_seq_one_letter_code
_entity_poly.pdbx_strand_id
1 'polypeptide(L)'
;MISTFLDYSEIPAIISTSVLYIHLLRQKWAAKNFLYLLFINIQWIHILWITDEIIVERFATHIEFFHWPLVAAWLAIAIDYFELPVIYDTAKRLVREIKKNKKIPN
;
A
#
# COMPACT_ATOMS: atom_id res chain seq x y z
N MET A 1 20.56 2.34 4.88
CA MET A 1 20.03 2.96 6.11
C MET A 1 18.84 3.89 5.85
N ILE A 2 18.71 4.51 4.66
CA ILE A 2 17.57 5.38 4.31
C ILE A 2 16.31 4.57 3.90
N SER A 3 16.47 3.40 3.25
CA SER A 3 15.31 2.61 2.78
C SER A 3 14.43 2.09 3.92
N THR A 4 15.03 1.60 5.01
CA THR A 4 14.28 1.00 6.12
C THR A 4 13.30 1.97 6.78
N PHE A 5 13.64 3.27 6.84
CA PHE A 5 12.73 4.29 7.37
C PHE A 5 11.56 4.59 6.44
N LEU A 6 11.77 4.44 5.12
CA LEU A 6 10.74 4.66 4.12
C LEU A 6 9.70 3.54 4.18
N ASP A 7 10.14 2.29 4.32
CA ASP A 7 9.27 1.12 4.46
C ASP A 7 8.36 1.24 5.71
N TYR A 8 8.88 1.78 6.82
CA TYR A 8 8.07 2.06 8.02
C TYR A 8 7.03 3.17 7.83
N SER A 9 7.17 4.02 6.80
CA SER A 9 6.19 5.05 6.46
C SER A 9 5.00 4.51 5.66
N GLU A 10 5.14 3.33 5.05
CA GLU A 10 4.08 2.66 4.31
C GLU A 10 3.00 2.11 5.24
N ILE A 11 3.37 1.63 6.44
CA ILE A 11 2.43 1.13 7.46
C ILE A 11 1.37 2.21 7.84
N PRO A 12 1.75 3.42 8.29
CA PRO A 12 0.76 4.46 8.60
C PRO A 12 0.02 4.94 7.36
N ALA A 13 0.61 4.87 6.15
CA ALA A 13 -0.08 5.20 4.90
C ALA A 13 -1.18 4.18 4.59
N ILE A 14 -0.89 2.88 4.65
CA ILE A 14 -1.85 1.78 4.46
C ILE A 14 -3.00 1.91 5.46
N ILE A 15 -2.71 2.15 6.74
CA ILE A 15 -3.72 2.30 7.79
C ILE A 15 -4.60 3.53 7.51
N SER A 16 -4.00 4.69 7.23
CA SER A 16 -4.73 5.93 6.96
C SER A 16 -5.66 5.79 5.75
N THR A 17 -5.15 5.20 4.69
CA THR A 17 -5.88 5.00 3.42
C THR A 17 -6.99 3.96 3.59
N SER A 18 -6.74 2.90 4.35
CA SER A 18 -7.76 1.91 4.73
C SER A 18 -8.92 2.55 5.50
N VAL A 19 -8.62 3.35 6.53
CA VAL A 19 -9.66 4.07 7.30
C VAL A 19 -10.46 5.01 6.41
N LEU A 20 -9.80 5.74 5.52
CA LEU A 20 -10.45 6.64 4.56
C LEU A 20 -11.43 5.87 3.64
N TYR A 21 -10.98 4.78 3.02
CA TYR A 21 -11.84 4.01 2.11
C TYR A 21 -12.96 3.26 2.84
N ILE A 22 -12.75 2.78 4.07
CA ILE A 22 -13.82 2.23 4.94
C ILE A 22 -14.88 3.30 5.20
N HIS A 23 -14.46 4.51 5.56
CA HIS A 23 -15.37 5.62 5.80
C HIS A 23 -16.18 5.96 4.54
N LEU A 24 -15.53 6.01 3.38
CA LEU A 24 -16.18 6.27 2.09
C LEU A 24 -17.17 5.17 1.70
N LEU A 25 -16.83 3.90 1.88
CA LEU A 25 -17.72 2.76 1.66
C LEU A 25 -18.96 2.82 2.56
N ARG A 26 -18.78 3.23 3.81
CA ARG A 26 -19.89 3.39 4.77
C ARG A 26 -20.85 4.51 4.37
N GLN A 27 -20.35 5.59 3.78
CA GLN A 27 -21.18 6.72 3.36
C GLN A 27 -21.88 6.46 2.01
N LYS A 28 -21.14 5.92 1.04
CA LYS A 28 -21.67 5.51 -0.27
C LYS A 28 -20.97 4.25 -0.74
N TRP A 29 -21.76 3.21 -0.93
CA TRP A 29 -21.27 1.98 -1.52
C TRP A 29 -20.85 2.20 -2.98
N ALA A 30 -19.58 1.97 -3.26
CA ALA A 30 -19.02 2.02 -4.60
C ALA A 30 -18.01 0.87 -4.76
N ALA A 31 -18.20 0.03 -5.77
CA ALA A 31 -17.32 -1.10 -6.06
C ALA A 31 -15.84 -0.67 -6.23
N LYS A 32 -15.63 0.54 -6.75
CA LYS A 32 -14.30 1.15 -6.87
C LYS A 32 -13.60 1.32 -5.51
N ASN A 33 -14.32 1.79 -4.50
CA ASN A 33 -13.77 1.98 -3.15
C ASN A 33 -13.44 0.64 -2.49
N PHE A 34 -14.25 -0.39 -2.76
CA PHE A 34 -13.98 -1.75 -2.29
C PHE A 34 -12.73 -2.34 -2.95
N LEU A 35 -12.55 -2.18 -4.26
CA LEU A 35 -11.34 -2.61 -4.96
C LEU A 35 -10.07 -1.90 -4.43
N TYR A 36 -10.15 -0.59 -4.16
CA TYR A 36 -9.03 0.14 -3.57
C TYR A 36 -8.74 -0.26 -2.14
N LEU A 37 -9.77 -0.62 -1.36
CA LEU A 37 -9.58 -1.24 -0.06
C LEU A 37 -8.85 -2.59 -0.18
N LEU A 38 -9.19 -3.41 -1.18
CA LEU A 38 -8.51 -4.68 -1.41
C LEU A 38 -7.04 -4.46 -1.81
N PHE A 39 -6.77 -3.52 -2.71
CA PHE A 39 -5.41 -3.19 -3.17
C PHE A 39 -4.52 -2.64 -2.07
N ILE A 40 -5.06 -1.83 -1.14
CA ILE A 40 -4.26 -1.35 -0.01
C ILE A 40 -4.00 -2.46 1.02
N ASN A 41 -4.93 -3.41 1.19
CA ASN A 41 -4.75 -4.51 2.13
C ASN A 41 -3.82 -5.62 1.60
N ILE A 42 -3.70 -5.78 0.28
CA ILE A 42 -2.75 -6.72 -0.31
C ILE A 42 -1.29 -6.28 -0.07
N GLN A 43 -1.05 -5.00 0.24
CA GLN A 43 0.27 -4.50 0.62
C GLN A 43 0.79 -5.11 1.93
N TRP A 44 -0.09 -5.56 2.84
CA TRP A 44 0.35 -6.31 4.03
C TRP A 44 1.08 -7.60 3.66
N ILE A 45 0.63 -8.27 2.59
CA ILE A 45 1.28 -9.48 2.09
C ILE A 45 2.66 -9.14 1.52
N HIS A 46 2.77 -8.02 0.79
CA HIS A 46 4.06 -7.53 0.28
C HIS A 46 5.05 -7.26 1.43
N ILE A 47 4.63 -6.53 2.47
CA ILE A 47 5.47 -6.21 3.64
C ILE A 47 5.89 -7.48 4.40
N LEU A 48 4.97 -8.44 4.58
CA LEU A 48 5.29 -9.72 5.23
C LEU A 48 6.27 -10.55 4.40
N TRP A 49 6.11 -10.55 3.07
CA TRP A 49 6.98 -11.29 2.16
C TRP A 49 8.41 -10.74 2.18
N ILE A 50 8.58 -9.43 2.03
CA ILE A 50 9.94 -8.83 2.06
C ILE A 50 10.62 -8.99 3.42
N THR A 51 9.83 -8.96 4.50
CA THR A 51 10.36 -9.20 5.85
C THR A 51 10.85 -10.64 6.02
N ASP A 52 10.12 -11.62 5.47
CA ASP A 52 10.52 -13.03 5.51
C ASP A 52 11.82 -13.27 4.73
N GLU A 53 11.96 -12.69 3.53
CA GLU A 53 13.20 -12.76 2.75
C GLU A 53 14.40 -12.19 3.51
N ILE A 54 14.24 -11.05 4.18
CA ILE A 54 15.29 -10.43 5.00
C ILE A 54 15.62 -11.28 6.23
N ILE A 55 14.63 -11.91 6.86
CA ILE A 55 14.84 -12.78 8.03
C ILE A 55 15.58 -14.05 7.60
N VAL A 56 15.17 -14.69 6.50
CA VAL A 56 15.83 -15.88 5.95
C VAL A 56 17.27 -15.56 5.55
N GLU A 57 17.52 -14.45 4.84
CA GLU A 57 18.87 -14.07 4.42
C GLU A 57 19.79 -13.77 5.62
N ARG A 58 19.27 -13.14 6.68
CA ARG A 58 20.07 -12.74 7.86
C ARG A 58 20.21 -13.82 8.92
N PHE A 59 19.24 -14.71 9.09
CA PHE A 59 19.21 -15.72 10.17
C PHE A 59 19.38 -17.17 9.70
N ALA A 60 19.12 -17.49 8.44
CA ALA A 60 19.21 -18.83 7.89
C ALA A 60 20.35 -18.95 6.86
N THR A 61 21.60 -18.79 7.30
CA THR A 61 22.78 -18.78 6.42
C THR A 61 23.01 -20.09 5.63
N HIS A 62 22.28 -21.19 5.89
CA HIS A 62 22.57 -22.52 5.32
C HIS A 62 21.36 -23.37 4.91
N ILE A 63 20.18 -22.77 4.68
CA ILE A 63 19.01 -23.54 4.22
C ILE A 63 18.55 -22.96 2.89
N GLU A 64 19.15 -23.43 1.79
CA GLU A 64 18.74 -23.16 0.40
C GLU A 64 17.38 -23.84 0.08
N PHE A 65 16.37 -23.64 0.92
CA PHE A 65 15.02 -24.05 0.59
C PHE A 65 14.35 -22.92 -0.18
N PHE A 66 14.21 -23.15 -1.48
CA PHE A 66 13.39 -22.41 -2.44
C PHE A 66 14.03 -21.23 -3.18
N HIS A 67 14.73 -21.57 -4.26
CA HIS A 67 15.03 -20.70 -5.39
C HIS A 67 13.76 -20.42 -6.23
N TRP A 68 12.76 -19.76 -5.64
CA TRP A 68 11.67 -19.10 -6.39
C TRP A 68 11.77 -17.55 -6.44
N PRO A 69 12.96 -16.90 -6.27
CA PRO A 69 13.03 -15.47 -6.01
C PRO A 69 12.55 -14.62 -7.20
N LEU A 70 12.65 -15.12 -8.44
CA LEU A 70 12.30 -14.30 -9.60
C LEU A 70 10.79 -14.07 -9.72
N VAL A 71 9.96 -15.11 -9.59
CA VAL A 71 8.49 -14.96 -9.71
C VAL A 71 7.93 -14.24 -8.48
N ALA A 72 8.48 -14.52 -7.29
CA ALA A 72 8.17 -13.82 -6.06
C ALA A 72 8.45 -12.31 -6.18
N ALA A 73 9.62 -11.93 -6.70
CA ALA A 73 9.98 -10.54 -6.95
C ALA A 73 9.06 -9.88 -7.98
N TRP A 74 8.71 -10.57 -9.08
CA TRP A 74 7.75 -10.03 -10.05
C TRP A 74 6.35 -9.86 -9.46
N LEU A 75 5.89 -10.75 -8.59
CA LEU A 75 4.64 -10.61 -7.86
C LEU A 75 4.69 -9.46 -6.85
N ALA A 76 5.80 -9.30 -6.13
CA ALA A 76 6.02 -8.19 -5.22
C ALA A 76 5.95 -6.85 -5.94
N ILE A 77 6.62 -6.74 -7.10
CA ILE A 77 6.53 -5.56 -7.97
C ILE A 77 5.08 -5.35 -8.45
N ALA A 78 4.41 -6.39 -8.94
CA ALA A 78 3.03 -6.26 -9.42
C ALA A 78 2.06 -5.78 -8.31
N ILE A 79 2.26 -6.25 -7.08
CA ILE A 79 1.49 -5.81 -5.91
C ILE A 79 1.74 -4.33 -5.62
N ASP A 80 2.99 -3.87 -5.65
CA ASP A 80 3.35 -2.47 -5.47
C ASP A 80 2.68 -1.56 -6.53
N TYR A 81 2.67 -1.99 -7.80
CA TYR A 81 1.97 -1.26 -8.87
C TYR A 81 0.45 -1.10 -8.66
N PHE A 82 -0.20 -1.96 -7.87
CA PHE A 82 -1.61 -1.79 -7.52
C PHE A 82 -1.87 -0.67 -6.51
N GLU A 83 -0.84 -0.17 -5.82
CA GLU A 83 -0.96 0.97 -4.92
C GLU A 83 -1.12 2.30 -5.69
N LEU A 84 -0.44 2.45 -6.83
CA LEU A 84 -0.47 3.66 -7.66
C LEU A 84 -1.87 4.21 -7.98
N PRO A 85 -2.86 3.40 -8.43
CA PRO A 85 -4.21 3.91 -8.68
C PRO A 85 -4.92 4.40 -7.40
N VAL A 86 -4.60 3.82 -6.24
CA VAL A 86 -5.16 4.21 -4.94
C VAL A 86 -4.56 5.55 -4.48
N ILE A 87 -3.25 5.72 -4.59
CA ILE A 87 -2.54 6.98 -4.31
C ILE A 87 -3.09 8.09 -5.20
N TYR A 88 -3.19 7.83 -6.51
CA TYR A 88 -3.69 8.83 -7.46
C TYR A 88 -5.12 9.27 -7.14
N ASP A 89 -6.03 8.34 -6.83
CA ASP A 89 -7.41 8.68 -6.46
C ASP A 89 -7.47 9.49 -5.16
N THR A 90 -6.68 9.11 -4.15
CA THR A 90 -6.60 9.80 -2.85
C THR A 90 -6.02 11.20 -3.01
N ALA A 91 -4.90 11.37 -3.71
CA ALA A 91 -4.28 12.66 -3.99
C ALA A 91 -5.20 13.57 -4.81
N LYS A 92 -5.87 13.04 -5.83
CA LYS A 92 -6.83 13.79 -6.65
C LYS A 92 -8.01 14.30 -5.83
N ARG A 93 -8.50 13.51 -4.88
CA ARG A 93 -9.57 13.92 -3.95
C ARG A 93 -9.08 15.00 -3.01
N LEU A 94 -7.90 14.83 -2.40
CA LEU A 94 -7.29 15.83 -1.53
C LEU A 94 -7.15 17.19 -2.24
N VAL A 95 -6.59 17.20 -3.45
CA VAL A 95 -6.45 18.42 -4.25
C VAL A 95 -7.80 19.04 -4.59
N ARG A 96 -8.83 18.23 -4.87
CA ARG A 96 -10.20 18.72 -5.12
C ARG A 96 -10.81 19.38 -3.89
N GLU A 97 -10.69 18.76 -2.72
CA GLU A 97 -11.21 19.32 -1.47
C GLU A 97 -10.47 20.60 -1.06
N ILE A 98 -9.14 20.66 -1.20
CA ILE A 98 -8.36 21.88 -0.97
C ILE A 98 -8.81 23.01 -1.90
N LYS A 99 -8.99 22.72 -3.21
CA LYS A 99 -9.48 23.71 -4.18
C LYS A 99 -10.91 24.17 -3.89
N LYS A 100 -11.77 23.28 -3.41
CA LYS A 100 -13.16 23.59 -3.03
C LYS A 100 -13.20 24.50 -1.81
N ASN A 101 -12.39 24.21 -0.79
CA ASN A 101 -12.30 25.02 0.42
C ASN A 101 -11.73 26.42 0.13
N LYS A 102 -10.75 26.53 -0.77
CA LYS A 102 -10.19 27.83 -1.20
C LYS A 102 -11.16 28.69 -2.03
N LYS A 103 -12.21 28.11 -2.61
CA LYS A 103 -13.25 28.81 -3.39
C LYS A 103 -14.41 29.35 -2.55
N ILE A 104 -14.40 29.13 -1.24
CA ILE A 104 -15.33 29.76 -0.29
C ILE A 104 -14.54 30.86 0.43
N PRO A 105 -14.35 32.05 -0.16
CA PRO A 105 -14.01 33.22 0.62
C PRO A 105 -15.21 33.55 1.52
N ASN A 106 -14.97 33.62 2.83
CA ASN A 106 -15.87 34.31 3.77
C ASN A 106 -16.06 35.76 3.35
#